data_AF-A0A8I6YLT4-F1
#
_entry.id   AF-A0A8I6YLT4-F1
#
_cell.length_a   1.000
_cell.length_b   1.000
_cell.length_c   1.000
_cell.angle_alpha   90.00
_cell.angle_beta   90.00
_cell.angle_gamma   90.00
#
_symmetry.space_group_name_H-M   'P 1'
#
loop_
_entity.id
_entity.type
_entity.pdbx_description
1 polymer ?
#
loop_
_entity_poly.entity_id
_entity_poly.type
_entity_poly.pdbx_seq_one_letter_code
_entity_poly.pdbx_strand_id
1 'polypeptide(L)'
;MVRLLGLRGLTFGPEESPREISAAGRDAAPHVGSSGWLVRFFDSAFFCEWIAVSYLYKHDHAGVRDYLCNRMYTLPLSGLEAYLFQVCYMLVHKPSPSLDRFVINTCAKSLRIALKVHWILAAELELEETEDLDGIDKVQEQCQTTATVQGEWPAMGITGEMIFFGKGER
;
A
#
# COMPACT_ATOMS: atom_id res chain seq x y z
N MET A 1 -39.43 26.39 6.76
CA MET A 1 -38.75 27.62 7.24
C MET A 1 -38.56 27.52 8.75
N VAL A 2 -37.42 26.98 9.22
CA VAL A 2 -36.75 27.38 10.47
C VAL A 2 -35.28 27.02 10.33
N ARG A 3 -34.43 28.04 10.25
CA ARG A 3 -32.97 27.96 10.42
C ARG A 3 -32.67 27.99 11.92
N LEU A 4 -31.81 27.10 12.40
CA LEU A 4 -31.09 27.31 13.65
C LEU A 4 -29.59 27.28 13.35
N LEU A 5 -28.92 28.37 13.77
CA LEU A 5 -27.48 28.62 13.79
C LEU A 5 -26.74 27.44 14.44
N GLY A 6 -25.52 27.05 14.06
CA GLY A 6 -24.38 27.87 13.69
C GLY A 6 -23.25 27.59 14.69
N LEU A 7 -22.34 26.67 14.33
CA LEU A 7 -21.02 26.54 14.95
C LEU A 7 -20.00 26.67 13.82
N ARG A 8 -19.67 27.94 13.55
CA ARG A 8 -18.43 28.36 12.89
C ARG A 8 -17.28 28.09 13.86
N GLY A 9 -16.18 27.49 13.40
CA GLY A 9 -14.92 27.64 14.10
C GLY A 9 -13.86 26.54 13.95
N LEU A 10 -13.65 25.99 12.75
CA LEU A 10 -12.29 25.59 12.35
C LEU A 10 -12.04 26.20 10.97
N THR A 11 -11.28 27.28 10.97
CA THR A 11 -10.77 27.92 9.76
C THR A 11 -9.78 26.95 9.11
N PHE A 12 -10.27 26.14 8.17
CA PHE A 12 -9.41 25.57 7.14
C PHE A 12 -8.91 26.76 6.29
N GLY A 13 -7.59 26.89 6.19
CA GLY A 13 -6.94 27.83 5.28
C GLY A 13 -7.37 27.59 3.83
N PRO A 14 -6.99 28.47 2.89
CA PRO A 14 -7.40 28.31 1.50
C PRO A 14 -6.95 26.94 0.98
N GLU A 15 -7.94 26.13 0.61
CA GLU A 15 -7.84 24.94 -0.22
C GLU A 15 -7.00 25.27 -1.46
N GLU A 16 -5.72 24.92 -1.44
CA GLU A 16 -4.93 24.81 -2.66
C GLU A 16 -5.28 23.47 -3.31
N SER A 17 -6.42 23.47 -4.01
CA SER A 17 -6.84 22.40 -4.91
C SER A 17 -5.64 21.98 -5.78
N PRO A 18 -5.27 20.68 -5.82
CA PRO A 18 -4.18 20.22 -6.68
C PRO A 18 -4.50 20.62 -8.11
N ARG A 19 -3.75 21.59 -8.64
CA ARG A 19 -3.96 22.14 -9.98
C ARG A 19 -3.94 21.00 -10.99
N GLU A 20 -5.07 20.75 -11.63
CA GLU A 20 -5.12 20.01 -12.88
C GLU A 20 -4.17 20.69 -13.87
N ILE A 21 -3.23 19.93 -14.42
CA ILE A 21 -2.29 20.44 -15.41
C ILE A 21 -3.08 20.81 -16.68
N SER A 22 -3.33 22.10 -16.85
CA SER A 22 -3.84 22.67 -18.09
C SER A 22 -2.83 22.41 -19.21
N ALA A 23 -3.23 21.59 -20.18
CA ALA A 23 -2.49 21.36 -21.42
C ALA A 23 -2.58 22.62 -22.31
N ALA A 24 -1.66 23.57 -22.11
CA ALA A 24 -1.48 24.71 -23.00
C ALA A 24 -0.01 24.84 -23.40
N GLY A 25 0.30 24.52 -24.66
CA GLY A 25 1.60 24.74 -25.27
C GLY A 25 1.87 23.77 -26.42
N ARG A 26 1.46 24.17 -27.63
CA ARG A 26 1.89 23.51 -28.87
C ARG A 26 3.30 24.01 -29.18
N ASP A 27 4.29 23.14 -28.99
CA ASP A 27 5.55 23.15 -29.75
C ASP A 27 5.94 21.69 -29.99
N ALA A 28 6.29 21.38 -31.23
CA ALA A 28 6.56 20.04 -31.71
C ALA A 28 7.82 19.45 -31.07
N ALA A 29 7.67 18.87 -29.87
CA ALA A 29 8.64 17.95 -29.30
C ALA A 29 8.37 16.53 -29.86
N PRO A 30 9.43 15.73 -30.13
CA PRO A 30 9.25 14.36 -30.59
C PRO A 30 8.43 13.57 -29.55
N HIS A 31 7.80 12.48 -29.99
CA HIS A 31 6.96 11.58 -29.20
C HIS A 31 7.76 10.87 -28.09
N VAL A 32 8.21 11.63 -27.09
CA VAL A 32 8.90 11.25 -25.85
C VAL A 32 8.08 11.73 -24.64
N GLY A 33 6.97 12.44 -24.88
CA GLY A 33 6.39 13.38 -23.92
C GLY A 33 5.35 12.87 -22.91
N SER A 34 4.86 11.63 -22.98
CA SER A 34 3.89 11.13 -21.99
C SER A 34 4.54 10.25 -20.92
N SER A 35 5.28 9.22 -21.37
CA SER A 35 5.98 8.28 -20.48
C SER A 35 7.15 8.94 -19.74
N GLY A 36 7.89 9.85 -20.37
CA GLY A 36 9.01 10.54 -19.71
C GLY A 36 8.57 11.50 -18.61
N TRP A 37 7.42 12.16 -18.76
CA TRP A 37 6.92 13.10 -17.75
C TRP A 37 6.30 12.38 -16.55
N LEU A 38 5.57 11.27 -16.79
CA LEU A 38 5.01 10.43 -15.73
C LEU A 38 6.09 9.81 -14.83
N VAL A 39 7.18 9.31 -15.43
CA VAL A 39 8.30 8.75 -14.65
C VAL A 39 8.93 9.84 -13.76
N ARG A 40 9.16 11.04 -14.31
CA ARG A 40 9.67 12.18 -13.51
C ARG A 40 8.71 12.60 -12.39
N PHE A 41 7.40 12.43 -12.58
CA PHE A 41 6.40 12.69 -11.54
C PHE A 41 6.50 11.68 -10.39
N PHE A 42 6.67 10.39 -10.68
CA PHE A 42 6.85 9.35 -9.65
C PHE A 42 8.19 9.45 -8.89
N ASP A 43 9.18 10.10 -9.48
CA ASP A 43 10.45 10.42 -8.83
C ASP A 43 10.42 11.74 -8.04
N SER A 44 9.34 12.51 -8.14
CA SER A 44 9.23 13.80 -7.45
C SER A 44 8.99 13.62 -5.94
N ALA A 45 9.32 14.66 -5.17
CA ALA A 45 9.04 14.72 -3.73
C ALA A 45 7.54 14.73 -3.38
N PHE A 46 6.67 14.95 -4.38
CA PHE A 46 5.22 14.88 -4.20
C PHE A 46 4.69 13.45 -4.24
N PHE A 47 5.50 12.48 -4.67
CA PHE A 47 5.10 11.09 -4.70
C PHE A 47 4.98 10.53 -3.28
N CYS A 48 3.74 10.30 -2.84
CA CYS A 48 3.40 9.72 -1.56
C CYS A 48 2.56 8.44 -1.72
N GLU A 49 2.24 7.80 -0.60
CA GLU A 49 1.51 6.53 -0.52
C GLU A 49 0.13 6.63 -1.14
N TRP A 50 -0.56 7.74 -0.93
CA TRP A 50 -1.87 7.96 -1.52
C TRP A 50 -1.81 7.95 -3.05
N ILE A 51 -0.81 8.61 -3.64
CA ILE A 51 -0.62 8.63 -5.10
C ILE A 51 -0.26 7.23 -5.58
N ALA A 52 0.67 6.55 -4.91
CA ALA A 52 1.09 5.20 -5.28
C ALA A 52 -0.09 4.22 -5.32
N VAL A 53 -0.88 4.17 -4.25
CA VAL A 53 -2.06 3.29 -4.14
C VAL A 53 -3.14 3.67 -5.15
N SER A 54 -3.39 4.97 -5.35
CA SER A 54 -4.39 5.45 -6.32
C SER A 54 -4.03 5.08 -7.76
N TYR A 55 -2.76 5.23 -8.15
CA TYR A 55 -2.29 4.84 -9.48
C TYR A 55 -2.27 3.33 -9.65
N LEU A 56 -1.87 2.58 -8.62
CA LEU A 56 -1.88 1.12 -8.64
C LEU A 56 -3.30 0.56 -8.83
N TYR A 57 -4.31 1.20 -8.22
CA TYR A 57 -5.71 0.81 -8.39
C TYR A 57 -6.25 1.12 -9.80
N LYS A 58 -5.91 2.29 -10.34
CA LYS A 58 -6.41 2.78 -11.63
C LYS A 58 -5.78 2.12 -12.85
N HIS A 59 -4.55 1.63 -12.74
CA HIS A 59 -3.77 1.14 -13.89
C HIS A 59 -3.39 -0.34 -13.73
N ASP A 60 -3.92 -1.18 -14.62
CA ASP A 60 -3.66 -2.62 -14.62
C ASP A 60 -2.46 -3.05 -15.48
N HIS A 61 -1.72 -2.11 -16.06
CA HIS A 61 -0.57 -2.41 -16.93
C HIS A 61 0.62 -2.97 -16.14
N ALA A 62 1.03 -4.21 -16.44
CA ALA A 62 2.05 -4.96 -15.68
C ALA A 62 3.33 -4.14 -15.41
N GLY A 63 3.89 -3.45 -16.41
CA GLY A 63 5.09 -2.64 -16.23
C GLY A 63 4.90 -1.42 -15.32
N VAL A 64 3.70 -0.84 -15.27
CA VAL A 64 3.39 0.29 -14.37
C VAL A 64 3.22 -0.22 -12.94
N ARG A 65 2.53 -1.35 -12.78
CA ARG A 65 2.33 -1.99 -11.47
C ARG A 65 3.66 -2.40 -10.84
N ASP A 66 4.55 -3.01 -11.62
CA ASP A 66 5.89 -3.39 -11.13
C ASP A 66 6.72 -2.18 -10.72
N TYR A 67 6.71 -1.12 -11.55
CA TYR A 67 7.37 0.14 -11.22
C TYR A 67 6.83 0.75 -9.91
N LEU A 68 5.51 0.82 -9.76
CA LEU A 68 4.88 1.37 -8.56
C LEU A 68 5.19 0.54 -7.31
N CYS A 69 5.11 -0.79 -7.39
CA CYS A 69 5.46 -1.67 -6.26
C CYS A 69 6.93 -1.49 -5.84
N ASN A 70 7.84 -1.34 -6.80
CA ASN A 70 9.24 -1.03 -6.51
C ASN A 70 9.41 0.35 -5.85
N ARG A 71 8.68 1.38 -6.31
CA ARG A 71 8.69 2.71 -5.70
C ARG A 71 8.09 2.72 -4.30
N MET A 72 7.06 1.91 -4.04
CA MET A 72 6.43 1.81 -2.71
C MET A 72 7.41 1.36 -1.63
N TYR A 73 8.47 0.60 -1.95
CA TYR A 73 9.51 0.27 -0.97
C TYR A 73 10.29 1.47 -0.42
N THR A 74 10.27 2.61 -1.13
CA THR A 74 10.93 3.85 -0.68
C THR A 74 10.03 4.74 0.17
N LEU A 75 8.74 4.40 0.29
CA LEU A 75 7.78 5.15 1.08
C LEU A 75 7.84 4.73 2.56
N PRO A 76 7.55 5.63 3.52
CA PRO A 76 7.58 5.29 4.92
C PRO A 76 6.51 4.25 5.28
N LEU A 77 6.91 3.24 6.06
CA LEU A 77 6.05 2.12 6.45
C LEU A 77 4.77 2.57 7.18
N SER A 78 4.84 3.66 7.96
CA SER A 78 3.67 4.21 8.66
C SER A 78 2.61 4.76 7.71
N GLY A 79 3.02 5.36 6.58
CA GLY A 79 2.10 5.83 5.55
C GLY A 79 1.46 4.66 4.81
N LEU A 80 2.25 3.64 4.47
CA LEU A 80 1.75 2.43 3.81
C LEU A 80 0.76 1.67 4.71
N GLU A 81 1.03 1.62 6.02
CA GLU A 81 0.13 1.00 6.99
C GLU A 81 -1.25 1.69 7.05
N ALA A 82 -1.32 3.01 6.81
CA ALA A 82 -2.59 3.73 6.77
C ALA A 82 -3.45 3.35 5.56
N TYR A 83 -2.83 2.86 4.49
CA TYR A 83 -3.50 2.41 3.26
C TYR A 83 -3.54 0.88 3.14
N LEU A 84 -3.27 0.15 4.22
CA LEU A 84 -3.09 -1.30 4.17
C LEU A 84 -4.35 -2.04 3.70
N PHE A 85 -5.52 -1.56 4.11
CA PHE A 85 -6.79 -2.14 3.67
C PHE A 85 -6.96 -2.03 2.15
N GLN A 86 -6.68 -0.86 1.57
CA GLN A 86 -6.75 -0.66 0.12
C GLN A 86 -5.72 -1.52 -0.62
N VAL A 87 -4.52 -1.69 -0.06
CA VAL A 87 -3.48 -2.55 -0.63
C VAL A 87 -3.91 -4.02 -0.62
N CYS A 88 -4.44 -4.52 0.50
CA CYS A 88 -4.95 -5.89 0.61
C CYS A 88 -6.17 -6.12 -0.30
N TYR A 89 -7.07 -5.14 -0.43
CA TYR A 89 -8.18 -5.21 -1.37
C TYR A 89 -7.67 -5.42 -2.82
N MET A 90 -6.65 -4.67 -3.24
CA MET A 90 -6.04 -4.87 -4.55
C MET A 90 -5.30 -6.20 -4.68
N LEU A 91 -4.75 -6.74 -3.59
CA LEU A 91 -4.12 -8.05 -3.57
C LEU A 91 -5.13 -9.15 -3.94
N VAL A 92 -6.35 -9.04 -3.40
CA VAL A 92 -7.45 -9.98 -3.60
C VAL A 92 -8.11 -9.80 -4.98
N HIS A 93 -8.61 -8.60 -5.28
CA HIS A 93 -9.44 -8.40 -6.47
C HIS A 93 -8.66 -8.05 -7.74
N LYS A 94 -7.39 -7.69 -7.61
CA LYS A 94 -6.52 -7.32 -8.73
C LYS A 94 -5.12 -7.92 -8.53
N PRO A 95 -4.96 -9.24 -8.41
CA PRO A 95 -3.67 -9.83 -8.05
C PRO A 95 -2.56 -9.45 -9.02
N SER A 96 -1.34 -9.37 -8.51
CA SER A 96 -0.14 -9.11 -9.30
C SER A 96 1.08 -9.68 -8.59
N PRO A 97 1.96 -10.41 -9.31
CA PRO A 97 3.17 -10.96 -8.71
C PRO A 97 4.05 -9.92 -8.00
N SER A 98 4.10 -8.69 -8.53
CA SER A 98 4.86 -7.59 -7.92
C SER A 98 4.21 -7.08 -6.64
N LEU A 99 2.87 -7.11 -6.57
CA LEU A 99 2.11 -6.70 -5.38
C LEU A 99 2.21 -7.77 -4.28
N ASP A 100 2.10 -9.05 -4.63
CA ASP A 100 2.26 -10.16 -3.70
C ASP A 100 3.64 -10.09 -3.01
N ARG A 101 4.69 -9.95 -3.83
CA ARG A 101 6.07 -9.79 -3.33
C ARG A 101 6.25 -8.53 -2.49
N PHE A 102 5.57 -7.43 -2.85
CA PHE A 102 5.58 -6.21 -2.04
C PHE A 102 5.00 -6.42 -0.65
N VAL A 103 3.82 -7.03 -0.55
CA VAL A 103 3.14 -7.29 0.71
C VAL A 103 3.95 -8.26 1.57
N ILE A 104 4.40 -9.38 1.00
CA ILE A 104 5.23 -10.39 1.69
C ILE A 104 6.49 -9.75 2.30
N ASN A 105 7.23 -8.97 1.50
CA ASN A 105 8.44 -8.29 1.97
C ASN A 105 8.14 -7.20 3.02
N THR A 106 6.95 -6.58 2.98
CA THR A 106 6.54 -5.58 3.96
C THR A 106 6.19 -6.24 5.30
N CYS A 107 5.57 -7.42 5.27
CA CYS A 107 5.32 -8.24 6.46
C CYS A 107 6.61 -8.64 7.18
N ALA A 108 7.71 -8.83 6.46
CA ALA A 108 9.03 -9.07 7.05
C ALA A 108 9.59 -7.88 7.85
N LYS A 109 9.17 -6.65 7.50
CA LYS A 109 9.70 -5.41 8.09
C LYS A 109 8.92 -4.93 9.31
N SER A 110 7.67 -5.35 9.48
CA SER A 110 6.80 -4.89 10.57
C SER A 110 5.77 -5.94 10.99
N LEU A 111 5.88 -6.43 12.23
CA LEU A 111 4.99 -7.45 12.78
C LEU A 111 3.57 -6.90 12.92
N ARG A 112 3.44 -5.60 13.23
CA ARG A 112 2.16 -4.91 13.27
C ARG A 112 1.46 -4.93 11.92
N ILE A 113 2.21 -4.70 10.83
CA ILE A 113 1.66 -4.78 9.48
C ILE A 113 1.32 -6.24 9.14
N ALA A 114 2.23 -7.19 9.44
CA ALA A 114 2.01 -8.61 9.17
C ALA A 114 0.72 -9.14 9.82
N LEU A 115 0.48 -8.78 11.09
CA LEU A 115 -0.75 -9.15 11.79
C LEU A 115 -1.98 -8.53 11.12
N LYS A 116 -1.94 -7.24 10.79
CA LYS A 116 -3.07 -6.59 10.09
C LYS A 116 -3.35 -7.24 8.74
N VAL A 117 -2.32 -7.51 7.93
CA VAL A 117 -2.46 -8.21 6.65
C VAL A 117 -3.11 -9.58 6.86
N HIS A 118 -2.63 -10.34 7.85
CA HIS A 118 -3.20 -11.65 8.16
C HIS A 118 -4.70 -11.58 8.44
N TRP A 119 -5.13 -10.70 9.36
CA TRP A 119 -6.55 -10.55 9.70
C TRP A 119 -7.40 -10.05 8.55
N ILE A 120 -6.89 -9.10 7.75
CA ILE A 120 -7.63 -8.59 6.59
C ILE A 120 -7.83 -9.69 5.56
N LEU A 121 -6.77 -10.42 5.19
CA LEU A 121 -6.89 -11.51 4.21
C LEU A 121 -7.74 -12.68 4.74
N ALA A 122 -7.68 -12.97 6.04
CA ALA A 122 -8.52 -13.99 6.66
C ALA A 122 -10.00 -13.61 6.57
N ALA A 123 -10.33 -12.34 6.82
CA ALA A 123 -11.70 -11.85 6.69
C ALA A 123 -12.21 -11.93 5.23
N GLU A 124 -11.40 -11.54 4.25
CA GLU A 124 -11.79 -11.63 2.83
C GLU A 124 -12.00 -13.10 2.40
N LEU A 125 -11.13 -14.03 2.84
CA LEU A 125 -11.27 -15.48 2.58
C LEU A 125 -12.53 -16.09 3.22
N GLU A 126 -12.97 -15.58 4.38
CA GLU A 126 -14.19 -16.06 5.05
C GLU A 126 -15.47 -15.48 4.41
N LEU A 127 -15.41 -14.26 3.86
CA LEU A 127 -16.57 -13.56 3.32
C LEU A 127 -16.91 -13.96 1.89
N GLU A 128 -15.92 -14.33 1.08
CA GLU A 128 -16.12 -14.73 -0.30
C GLU A 128 -16.01 -16.25 -0.46
N GLU A 129 -17.14 -16.93 -0.70
CA GLU A 129 -17.19 -18.37 -1.02
C GLU A 129 -16.79 -18.66 -2.49
N THR A 130 -16.23 -17.69 -3.21
CA THR A 130 -15.98 -17.77 -4.65
C THR A 130 -14.67 -18.51 -4.96
N GLU A 131 -14.68 -19.33 -6.01
CA GLU A 131 -13.51 -20.08 -6.51
C GLU A 131 -12.36 -19.16 -7.03
N ASP A 132 -12.57 -17.84 -7.04
CA ASP A 132 -11.63 -16.84 -7.57
C ASP A 132 -10.53 -16.43 -6.57
N LEU A 133 -10.61 -16.86 -5.31
CA LEU A 133 -9.59 -16.58 -4.28
C LEU A 133 -8.42 -17.58 -4.27
N ASP A 134 -8.37 -18.49 -5.25
CA ASP A 134 -7.39 -19.57 -5.35
C ASP A 134 -5.95 -18.99 -5.35
N GLY A 135 -5.23 -19.13 -4.24
CA GLY A 135 -3.87 -18.65 -4.04
C GLY A 135 -3.69 -17.49 -3.05
N ILE A 136 -4.75 -16.83 -2.58
CA ILE A 136 -4.64 -15.81 -1.51
C ILE A 136 -4.27 -16.46 -0.17
N ASP A 137 -4.76 -17.67 0.10
CA ASP A 137 -4.35 -18.54 1.20
C ASP A 137 -2.82 -18.76 1.20
N LYS A 138 -2.25 -19.05 0.03
CA LYS A 138 -0.81 -19.22 -0.14
C LYS A 138 -0.04 -17.92 0.08
N VAL A 139 -0.54 -16.78 -0.41
CA VAL A 139 0.08 -15.47 -0.14
C VAL A 139 0.03 -15.14 1.35
N GLN A 140 -1.06 -15.46 2.03
CA GLN A 140 -1.20 -15.30 3.48
C GLN A 140 -0.18 -16.16 4.24
N GLU A 141 -0.05 -17.45 3.89
CA GLU A 141 0.95 -18.35 4.47
C GLU A 141 2.38 -17.85 4.23
N GLN A 142 2.67 -17.35 3.03
CA GLN A 142 3.97 -16.75 2.70
C GLN A 142 4.24 -15.50 3.54
N CYS A 143 3.24 -14.65 3.76
CA CYS A 143 3.38 -13.49 4.65
C CYS A 143 3.73 -13.90 6.08
N GLN A 144 3.05 -14.93 6.62
CA GLN A 144 3.31 -15.44 7.96
C GLN A 144 4.71 -16.07 8.07
N THR A 145 5.08 -16.92 7.12
CA THR A 145 6.39 -17.57 7.07
C THR A 145 7.50 -16.53 6.97
N THR A 146 7.33 -15.51 6.13
CA THR A 146 8.33 -14.46 5.95
C THR A 146 8.45 -13.60 7.20
N ALA A 147 7.33 -13.21 7.83
CA ALA A 147 7.33 -12.46 9.08
C ALA A 147 7.99 -13.23 10.23
N THR A 148 7.83 -14.55 10.30
CA THR A 148 8.42 -15.38 11.38
C THR A 148 9.88 -15.75 11.13
N VAL A 149 10.27 -16.04 9.88
CA VAL A 149 11.63 -16.50 9.54
C VAL A 149 12.59 -15.34 9.30
N GLN A 150 12.12 -14.25 8.68
CA GLN A 150 12.95 -13.11 8.27
C GLN A 150 12.75 -11.87 9.15
N GLY A 151 11.71 -11.86 9.98
CA GLY A 151 11.43 -10.72 10.85
C GLY A 151 12.47 -10.57 11.95
N GLU A 152 13.22 -9.47 11.91
CA GLU A 152 14.07 -9.03 13.02
C GLU A 152 13.23 -8.21 13.98
N TRP A 153 12.43 -8.90 14.79
CA TRP A 153 11.60 -8.25 15.79
C TRP A 153 12.46 -7.81 16.96
N PRO A 154 12.45 -6.53 17.37
CA PRO A 154 13.00 -6.18 18.67
C PRO A 154 12.27 -7.06 19.68
N ALA A 155 13.02 -7.76 20.54
CA ALA A 155 12.43 -8.51 21.63
C ALA A 155 11.46 -7.55 22.32
N MET A 156 10.16 -7.82 22.21
CA MET A 156 9.18 -7.00 22.92
C MET A 156 9.66 -6.99 24.35
N GLY A 157 9.97 -5.80 24.88
CA GLY A 157 10.45 -5.63 26.24
C GLY A 157 9.31 -5.94 27.20
N ILE A 158 8.97 -7.22 27.31
CA ILE A 158 8.14 -7.80 28.35
C ILE A 158 9.03 -7.88 29.58
N THR A 159 8.95 -6.85 30.41
CA THR A 159 9.22 -7.01 31.83
C THR A 159 8.26 -8.09 32.35
N GLY A 160 8.73 -9.33 32.36
CA GLY A 160 8.07 -10.47 33.01
C GLY A 160 6.83 -11.02 32.30
N GLU A 161 7.03 -11.75 31.21
CA GLU A 161 6.45 -13.10 30.97
C GLU A 161 6.72 -13.50 29.52
N MET A 162 7.43 -14.62 29.34
CA MET A 162 7.95 -15.13 28.09
C MET A 162 6.92 -15.22 26.97
N ILE A 163 7.22 -14.57 25.84
CA ILE A 163 6.86 -15.07 24.51
C ILE A 163 8.16 -15.24 23.73
N PHE A 164 8.70 -16.45 23.77
CA PHE A 164 9.77 -16.87 22.85
C PHE A 164 9.14 -17.20 21.49
N PHE A 165 9.24 -16.30 20.52
CA PHE A 165 9.28 -16.72 19.12
C PHE A 165 10.72 -17.12 18.80
N GLY A 166 11.08 -18.32 19.24
CA GLY A 166 12.40 -18.89 19.02
C GLY A 166 12.59 -19.24 17.55
N LYS A 167 13.57 -18.58 16.92
CA LYS A 167 14.26 -19.13 15.75
C LYS A 167 14.99 -20.39 16.22
N GLY A 168 14.39 -21.55 15.98
CA GLY A 168 15.02 -22.84 16.23
C GLY A 168 16.15 -23.05 15.23
N GLU A 169 17.36 -22.71 15.63
CA GLU A 169 18.59 -23.09 14.94
C GLU A 169 18.73 -24.63 15.00
N ARG A 170 18.87 -25.25 13.83
CA ARG A 170 19.34 -26.63 13.65
C ARG A 170 20.78 -26.59 13.19
#